data_AF-A6QX65-F1
#
_entry.id   AF-A6QX65-F1
#
_cell.length_a   1.000
_cell.length_b   1.000
_cell.length_c   1.000
_cell.angle_alpha   90.00
_cell.angle_beta   90.00
_cell.angle_gamma   90.00
#
_symmetry.space_group_name_H-M   'P 1'
#
loop_
_entity.id
_entity.type
_entity.pdbx_description
1 polymer ?
#
loop_
_entity_poly.entity_id
_entity_poly.type
_entity_poly.pdbx_seq_one_letter_code
_entity_poly.pdbx_strand_id
1 'polypeptide(L)'
;MKLRPTSALSGNGSERSTLVNGNVSQSDSQVTTVEGVKLFADHNKAFWRFSVMVPLRAQQMRWEYFFPRFHYFNHKESTGRWSFVVPGANHSMRIMFHSCNGFSIGTDLDYWQGPLLWNEVLRLHEERPFHVMIGGGDQIYNDSVRVDGPLKEWTDISNPHKRRTHPFPEKMRNECDSYYYENYIKWYGMESFATANSQIPQINIWDDHDIIDGFGSYTDHFMKCAVFRGIGGVAFKYYLLFQHHVAPPVSTFTTDSPETMSAVNGTSGPDPRQLEHAYVYKEVVEDPSFITGKSPGPYLEERSRNLYMRLGRRMAFAGVDARTEHQEIAASNGDIKHLILLLGVPIAYPRLAWLENLIRSPLIAPIRLLNKRFGVGGSFFNKFDGQVDLLDDLDDHYTAPLITKALRPRHHSRRRRASRRHGSLLLEARAQYPCRPRLPLHA
;
A
#
# COMPACT_ATOMS: atom_id res chain seq x y z
N MET A 1 12.78 -20.99 -7.86
CA MET A 1 11.55 -21.57 -7.29
C MET A 1 11.12 -22.79 -8.10
N LYS A 2 10.48 -23.81 -7.50
CA LYS A 2 9.84 -24.92 -8.22
C LYS A 2 8.32 -24.68 -8.24
N LEU A 3 7.66 -24.95 -9.36
CA LEU A 3 6.24 -24.68 -9.59
C LEU A 3 5.59 -25.85 -10.32
N ARG A 4 4.39 -26.27 -9.91
CA ARG A 4 3.61 -27.30 -10.60
C ARG A 4 2.10 -27.11 -10.42
N PRO A 5 1.26 -27.53 -11.39
CA PRO A 5 -0.18 -27.68 -11.14
C PRO A 5 -0.43 -28.90 -10.23
N THR A 6 -1.47 -28.85 -9.39
CA THR A 6 -1.81 -29.96 -8.48
C THR A 6 -3.15 -30.63 -8.81
N SER A 7 -4.19 -29.87 -9.15
CA SER A 7 -5.47 -30.41 -9.62
C SER A 7 -6.41 -29.33 -10.17
N ALA A 8 -7.37 -29.75 -10.99
CA ALA A 8 -8.56 -28.95 -11.29
C ALA A 8 -9.52 -29.02 -10.10
N LEU A 9 -10.01 -27.87 -9.63
CA LEU A 9 -11.00 -27.80 -8.56
C LEU A 9 -12.38 -27.99 -9.19
N SER A 10 -12.95 -29.20 -9.09
CA SER A 10 -14.27 -29.52 -9.63
C SER A 10 -15.36 -28.73 -8.88
N GLY A 11 -16.04 -27.80 -9.57
CA GLY A 11 -17.37 -27.39 -9.16
C GLY A 11 -18.35 -28.51 -9.52
N ASN A 12 -19.31 -28.80 -8.64
CA ASN A 12 -20.39 -29.78 -8.91
C ASN A 12 -21.02 -29.51 -10.28
N GLY A 13 -20.74 -30.38 -11.25
CA GLY A 13 -21.23 -30.28 -12.61
C GLY A 13 -20.43 -31.18 -13.55
N SER A 14 -20.98 -32.34 -13.87
CA SER A 14 -20.44 -33.25 -14.88
C SER A 14 -20.56 -32.62 -16.28
N GLU A 15 -19.55 -31.90 -16.72
CA GLU A 15 -19.40 -31.52 -18.13
C GLU A 15 -18.05 -31.98 -18.68
N ARG A 16 -18.14 -32.82 -19.72
CA ARG A 16 -17.01 -33.39 -20.48
C ARG A 16 -16.03 -32.29 -20.88
N SER A 17 -14.75 -32.51 -20.56
CA SER A 17 -13.65 -31.62 -20.97
C SER A 17 -13.55 -31.55 -22.49
N THR A 18 -14.06 -30.48 -23.09
CA THR A 18 -13.73 -30.14 -24.48
C THR A 18 -12.54 -29.20 -24.45
N LEU A 19 -11.38 -29.76 -24.79
CA LEU A 19 -10.14 -29.02 -24.96
C LEU A 19 -10.29 -28.08 -26.18
N VAL A 20 -10.05 -26.79 -25.99
CA VAL A 20 -10.03 -25.82 -27.10
C VAL A 20 -8.57 -25.44 -27.37
N ASN A 21 -8.11 -25.85 -28.55
CA ASN A 21 -6.87 -25.52 -29.26
C ASN A 21 -5.51 -25.82 -28.59
N GLY A 22 -4.77 -26.74 -29.23
CA GLY A 22 -3.33 -26.91 -29.08
C GLY A 22 -2.94 -28.29 -28.55
N ASN A 23 -2.43 -29.13 -29.44
CA ASN A 23 -1.95 -30.47 -29.16
C ASN A 23 -0.77 -30.42 -28.17
N VAL A 24 -1.02 -30.66 -26.89
CA VAL A 24 0.03 -30.99 -25.92
C VAL A 24 -0.44 -32.23 -25.17
N SER A 25 0.25 -33.33 -25.46
CA SER A 25 0.14 -34.61 -24.79
C SER A 25 0.15 -34.47 -23.27
N GLN A 26 -0.69 -35.28 -22.61
CA GLN A 26 -0.74 -35.50 -21.16
C GLN A 26 0.65 -35.61 -20.52
N SER A 27 1.15 -34.51 -19.95
CA SER A 27 2.17 -34.51 -18.90
C SER A 27 1.93 -33.34 -17.92
N ASP A 28 0.70 -33.22 -17.43
CA ASP A 28 0.26 -32.13 -16.52
C ASP A 28 0.81 -32.28 -15.07
N SER A 29 1.96 -32.95 -14.88
CA SER A 29 2.68 -33.08 -13.60
C SER A 29 4.10 -32.52 -13.62
N GLN A 30 4.51 -31.87 -14.72
CA GLN A 30 5.87 -31.35 -14.84
C GLN A 30 6.14 -30.21 -13.85
N VAL A 31 7.16 -30.41 -13.01
CA VAL A 31 7.71 -29.38 -12.14
C VAL A 31 8.57 -28.44 -12.98
N THR A 32 8.12 -27.19 -13.10
CA THR A 32 8.86 -26.13 -13.78
C THR A 32 9.77 -25.40 -12.80
N THR A 33 10.95 -24.99 -13.27
CA THR A 33 11.85 -24.13 -12.50
C THR A 33 11.63 -22.69 -12.94
N VAL A 34 11.32 -21.82 -11.97
CA VAL A 34 11.20 -20.37 -12.17
C VAL A 34 12.45 -19.72 -11.62
N GLU A 35 13.20 -19.04 -12.49
CA GLU A 35 14.39 -18.29 -12.13
C GLU A 35 14.05 -17.05 -11.31
N GLY A 36 14.90 -16.75 -10.34
CA GLY A 36 14.75 -15.59 -9.47
C GLY A 36 15.54 -14.40 -9.99
N VAL A 37 14.93 -13.23 -10.01
CA VAL A 37 15.63 -11.95 -10.21
C VAL A 37 15.87 -11.34 -8.84
N LYS A 38 17.14 -11.14 -8.48
CA LYS A 38 17.49 -10.34 -7.31
C LYS A 38 17.10 -8.90 -7.62
N LEU A 39 16.21 -8.31 -6.82
CA LEU A 39 15.75 -6.92 -6.97
C LEU A 39 16.67 -5.96 -6.22
N PHE A 40 17.05 -6.35 -5.02
CA PHE A 40 17.86 -5.56 -4.11
C PHE A 40 18.71 -6.50 -3.25
N ALA A 41 19.93 -6.08 -2.89
CA ALA A 41 20.64 -6.66 -1.77
C ALA A 41 21.57 -5.62 -1.13
N ASP A 42 21.73 -5.71 0.18
CA ASP A 42 22.79 -5.04 0.92
C ASP A 42 23.52 -6.06 1.82
N HIS A 43 24.32 -5.59 2.77
CA HIS A 43 25.05 -6.44 3.71
C HIS A 43 24.16 -7.25 4.67
N ASN A 44 22.90 -6.85 4.86
CA ASN A 44 21.96 -7.43 5.82
C ASN A 44 20.85 -8.25 5.13
N LYS A 45 20.36 -7.79 3.98
CA LYS A 45 19.11 -8.30 3.37
C LYS A 45 19.20 -8.43 1.86
N ALA A 46 18.42 -9.37 1.31
CA ALA A 46 18.27 -9.55 -0.13
C ALA A 46 16.81 -9.84 -0.50
N PHE A 47 16.35 -9.20 -1.58
CA PHE A 47 14.99 -9.36 -2.11
C PHE A 47 15.05 -10.02 -3.48
N TRP A 48 14.21 -11.03 -3.67
CA TRP A 48 14.13 -11.81 -4.90
C TRP A 48 12.69 -11.81 -5.42
N ARG A 49 12.54 -11.62 -6.73
CA ARG A 49 11.29 -11.78 -7.46
C ARG A 49 11.32 -13.05 -8.29
N PHE A 50 10.22 -13.79 -8.28
CA PHE A 50 10.00 -14.94 -9.16
C PHE A 50 8.78 -14.65 -10.04
N SER A 51 9.00 -14.44 -11.34
CA SER A 51 7.92 -14.15 -12.28
C SER A 51 7.21 -15.44 -12.67
N VAL A 52 5.95 -15.57 -12.27
CA VAL A 52 5.13 -16.76 -12.52
C VAL A 52 4.17 -16.51 -13.68
N MET A 53 4.29 -17.30 -14.73
CA MET A 53 3.35 -17.31 -15.86
C MET A 53 2.72 -18.70 -15.95
N VAL A 54 1.40 -18.76 -15.83
CA VAL A 54 0.64 -20.01 -15.83
C VAL A 54 -0.51 -19.93 -16.84
N PRO A 55 -0.76 -21.00 -17.62
CA PRO A 55 -1.83 -21.00 -18.60
C PRO A 55 -3.19 -21.00 -17.91
N LEU A 56 -4.11 -20.16 -18.40
CA LEU A 56 -5.52 -20.25 -18.00
C LEU A 56 -6.13 -21.52 -18.62
N ARG A 57 -6.85 -22.29 -17.80
CA ARG A 57 -7.61 -23.49 -18.22
C ARG A 57 -9.11 -23.17 -18.23
N ALA A 58 -9.92 -24.06 -18.78
CA ALA A 58 -11.38 -23.89 -18.76
C ALA A 58 -11.93 -23.84 -17.32
N GLN A 59 -11.35 -24.67 -16.44
CA GLN A 59 -11.69 -24.75 -15.03
C GLN A 59 -10.63 -24.05 -14.16
N GLN A 60 -11.01 -23.76 -12.93
CA GLN A 60 -10.11 -23.21 -11.92
C GLN A 60 -9.05 -24.25 -11.51
N MET A 61 -7.81 -23.80 -11.37
CA MET A 61 -6.66 -24.67 -11.09
C MET A 61 -5.93 -24.24 -9.82
N ARG A 62 -5.48 -25.21 -9.03
CA ARG A 62 -4.52 -24.98 -7.94
C ARG A 62 -3.10 -25.22 -8.44
N TRP A 63 -2.21 -24.31 -8.07
CA TRP A 63 -0.78 -24.37 -8.36
C TRP A 63 -0.01 -24.40 -7.05
N GLU A 64 1.02 -25.22 -7.00
CA GLU A 64 1.89 -25.36 -5.84
C GLU A 64 3.29 -24.87 -6.18
N TYR A 65 3.90 -24.13 -5.26
CA TYR A 65 5.28 -23.69 -5.36
C TYR A 65 6.07 -24.02 -4.10
N PHE A 66 7.38 -24.20 -4.29
CA PHE A 66 8.31 -24.44 -3.19
C PHE A 66 9.75 -24.06 -3.53
N PHE A 67 10.57 -23.99 -2.49
CA PHE A 67 11.99 -23.66 -2.57
C PHE A 67 12.80 -24.80 -1.95
N PRO A 68 13.52 -25.62 -2.75
CA PRO A 68 14.19 -26.83 -2.26
C PRO A 68 15.20 -26.63 -1.12
N ARG A 69 15.72 -25.41 -0.95
CA ARG A 69 16.74 -25.07 0.07
C ARG A 69 16.26 -24.00 1.04
N PHE A 70 14.95 -23.74 1.08
CA PHE A 70 14.40 -22.72 1.97
C PHE A 70 14.38 -23.20 3.41
N HIS A 71 14.89 -22.34 4.28
CA HIS A 71 14.89 -22.50 5.72
C HIS A 71 14.59 -21.13 6.32
N TYR A 72 13.75 -21.11 7.35
CA TYR A 72 13.54 -19.88 8.11
C TYR A 72 14.79 -19.59 8.96
N PHE A 73 15.14 -18.30 9.09
CA PHE A 73 16.27 -17.87 9.92
C PHE A 73 16.08 -18.23 11.40
N ASN A 74 14.84 -18.24 11.89
CA ASN A 74 14.50 -18.60 13.27
C ASN A 74 14.34 -20.12 13.48
N HIS A 75 14.78 -20.96 12.53
CA HIS A 75 14.63 -22.42 12.57
C HIS A 75 13.18 -22.93 12.72
N LYS A 76 12.15 -22.09 12.46
CA LYS A 76 10.76 -22.53 12.36
C LYS A 76 10.66 -23.62 11.29
N GLU A 77 9.84 -24.64 11.53
CA GLU A 77 9.60 -25.68 10.54
C GLU A 77 9.00 -25.07 9.28
N SER A 78 9.60 -25.34 8.13
CA SER A 78 9.08 -24.89 6.84
C SER A 78 7.83 -25.68 6.51
N THR A 79 6.74 -25.01 6.11
CA THR A 79 5.56 -25.66 5.50
C THR A 79 5.94 -26.50 4.27
N GLY A 80 7.14 -26.29 3.74
CA GLY A 80 7.76 -27.06 2.67
C GLY A 80 7.20 -26.73 1.30
N ARG A 81 5.93 -26.33 1.22
CA ARG A 81 5.17 -26.03 0.01
C ARG A 81 4.07 -25.03 0.30
N TRP A 82 3.75 -24.21 -0.70
CA TRP A 82 2.66 -23.25 -0.68
C TRP A 82 1.82 -23.40 -1.95
N SER A 83 0.61 -22.85 -1.96
CA SER A 83 -0.25 -22.94 -3.14
C SER A 83 -1.09 -21.69 -3.34
N PHE A 84 -1.41 -21.40 -4.60
CA PHE A 84 -2.33 -20.35 -5.00
C PHE A 84 -3.31 -20.88 -6.04
N VAL A 85 -4.37 -20.12 -6.32
CA VAL A 85 -5.48 -20.56 -7.17
C VAL A 85 -5.69 -19.61 -8.35
N VAL A 86 -5.76 -20.18 -9.54
CA VAL A 86 -5.92 -19.47 -10.82
C VAL A 86 -7.34 -19.69 -11.33
N PRO A 87 -8.09 -18.63 -11.73
CA PRO A 87 -9.45 -18.77 -12.21
C PRO A 87 -9.50 -19.50 -13.56
N GLY A 88 -10.67 -20.05 -13.89
CA GLY A 88 -10.93 -20.51 -15.25
C GLY A 88 -10.95 -19.34 -16.25
N ALA A 89 -10.58 -19.60 -17.50
CA ALA A 89 -10.40 -18.58 -18.55
C ALA A 89 -11.63 -17.69 -18.79
N ASN A 90 -12.83 -18.25 -18.61
CA ASN A 90 -14.10 -17.55 -18.80
C ASN A 90 -14.69 -16.98 -17.49
N HIS A 91 -13.99 -17.13 -16.37
CA HIS A 91 -14.42 -16.64 -15.06
C HIS A 91 -13.81 -15.27 -14.75
N SER A 92 -14.48 -14.54 -13.86
CA SER A 92 -13.89 -13.37 -13.21
C SER A 92 -13.25 -13.80 -11.90
N MET A 93 -12.23 -13.07 -11.45
CA MET A 93 -11.57 -13.36 -10.18
C MET A 93 -12.55 -13.14 -9.02
N ARG A 94 -12.47 -14.04 -8.04
CA ARG A 94 -12.96 -13.82 -6.67
C ARG A 94 -11.93 -12.99 -5.93
N ILE A 95 -12.38 -11.86 -5.41
CA ILE A 95 -11.54 -10.80 -4.85
C ILE A 95 -11.88 -10.68 -3.36
N MET A 96 -10.85 -10.58 -2.51
CA MET A 96 -11.01 -10.01 -1.16
C MET A 96 -10.41 -8.60 -1.14
N PHE A 97 -10.92 -7.73 -0.27
CA PHE A 97 -10.42 -6.38 -0.08
C PHE A 97 -10.05 -6.19 1.39
N HIS A 98 -8.95 -5.49 1.65
CA HIS A 98 -8.56 -5.07 3.00
C HIS A 98 -7.87 -3.71 2.97
N SER A 99 -7.96 -2.96 4.06
CA SER A 99 -7.22 -1.73 4.34
C SER A 99 -7.09 -1.59 5.86
N CYS A 100 -6.26 -0.66 6.32
CA CYS A 100 -6.10 -0.36 7.75
C CYS A 100 -5.75 -1.60 8.57
N ASN A 101 -4.78 -2.36 8.07
CA ASN A 101 -4.28 -3.58 8.66
C ASN A 101 -3.15 -3.24 9.63
N GLY A 102 -3.46 -2.56 10.72
CA GLY A 102 -2.52 -2.20 11.77
C GLY A 102 -3.16 -1.32 12.84
N PHE A 103 -2.35 -0.54 13.54
CA PHE A 103 -2.80 0.22 14.71
C PHE A 103 -2.21 1.63 14.72
N SER A 104 -3.07 2.60 14.96
CA SER A 104 -2.66 3.98 15.24
C SER A 104 -1.95 4.08 16.59
N ILE A 105 -1.15 5.13 16.74
CA ILE A 105 -0.43 5.43 17.99
C ILE A 105 -1.41 5.55 19.16
N GLY A 106 -1.04 4.95 20.30
CA GLY A 106 -1.83 5.01 21.52
C GLY A 106 -2.94 3.96 21.62
N THR A 107 -3.08 3.08 20.63
CA THR A 107 -3.94 1.90 20.75
C THR A 107 -3.43 1.01 21.89
N ASP A 108 -4.33 0.67 22.82
CA ASP A 108 -4.05 -0.30 23.87
C ASP A 108 -3.98 -1.71 23.26
N LEU A 109 -2.79 -2.31 23.30
CA LEU A 109 -2.51 -3.62 22.74
C LEU A 109 -2.53 -4.73 23.80
N ASP A 110 -2.90 -4.45 25.05
CA ASP A 110 -2.89 -5.44 26.14
C ASP A 110 -3.84 -6.62 25.85
N TYR A 111 -4.89 -6.38 25.05
CA TYR A 111 -5.86 -7.40 24.63
C TYR A 111 -5.61 -7.93 23.22
N TRP A 112 -4.56 -7.48 22.54
CA TRP A 112 -4.30 -7.87 21.17
C TRP A 112 -3.72 -9.29 21.11
N GLN A 113 -4.42 -10.18 20.40
CA GLN A 113 -4.06 -11.60 20.26
C GLN A 113 -3.50 -11.92 18.86
N GLY A 114 -3.01 -10.91 18.15
CA GLY A 114 -2.58 -11.04 16.76
C GLY A 114 -3.68 -10.71 15.74
N PRO A 115 -3.39 -10.86 14.44
CA PRO A 115 -4.25 -10.41 13.34
C PRO A 115 -5.39 -11.42 13.06
N LEU A 116 -6.25 -11.68 14.05
CA LEU A 116 -7.23 -12.78 14.07
C LEU A 116 -8.21 -12.81 12.89
N LEU A 117 -8.54 -11.66 12.28
CA LEU A 117 -9.42 -11.59 11.11
C LEU A 117 -8.85 -12.36 9.91
N TRP A 118 -7.53 -12.51 9.83
CA TRP A 118 -6.89 -13.30 8.78
C TRP A 118 -7.14 -14.80 8.93
N ASN A 119 -7.48 -15.30 10.12
CA ASN A 119 -7.92 -16.69 10.28
C ASN A 119 -9.23 -16.93 9.53
N GLU A 120 -10.15 -15.96 9.56
CA GLU A 120 -11.41 -16.05 8.81
C GLU A 120 -11.18 -15.93 7.31
N VAL A 121 -10.27 -15.07 6.88
CA VAL A 121 -9.84 -14.99 5.46
C VAL A 121 -9.33 -16.35 4.98
N LEU A 122 -8.47 -17.01 5.76
CA LEU A 122 -7.92 -18.31 5.41
C LEU A 122 -8.99 -19.41 5.39
N ARG A 123 -9.92 -19.42 6.37
CA ARG A 123 -11.05 -20.34 6.38
C ARG A 123 -11.92 -20.20 5.12
N LEU A 124 -12.26 -18.97 4.76
CA LEU A 124 -13.02 -18.68 3.55
C LEU A 124 -12.24 -19.01 2.27
N HIS A 125 -10.92 -18.80 2.27
CA HIS A 125 -10.06 -19.18 1.15
C HIS A 125 -9.99 -20.70 0.96
N GLU A 126 -10.02 -21.47 2.04
CA GLU A 126 -10.05 -22.93 1.97
C GLU A 126 -11.37 -23.44 1.37
N GLU A 127 -12.51 -22.91 1.82
CA GLU A 127 -13.85 -23.26 1.33
C GLU A 127 -14.10 -22.79 -0.11
N ARG A 128 -13.69 -21.56 -0.41
CA ARG A 128 -13.94 -20.89 -1.69
C ARG A 128 -12.80 -19.94 -2.03
N PRO A 129 -11.74 -20.43 -2.70
CA PRO A 129 -10.48 -19.70 -2.85
C PRO A 129 -10.61 -18.29 -3.42
N PHE A 130 -10.07 -17.29 -2.75
CA PHE A 130 -9.80 -16.01 -3.39
C PHE A 130 -8.73 -16.20 -4.48
N HIS A 131 -8.86 -15.49 -5.59
CA HIS A 131 -7.83 -15.49 -6.64
C HIS A 131 -6.89 -14.29 -6.50
N VAL A 132 -7.35 -13.24 -5.81
CA VAL A 132 -6.58 -12.03 -5.56
C VAL A 132 -7.11 -11.33 -4.32
N MET A 133 -6.22 -10.67 -3.58
CA MET A 133 -6.55 -9.70 -2.55
C MET A 133 -6.14 -8.30 -2.99
N ILE A 134 -6.99 -7.31 -2.70
CA ILE A 134 -6.73 -5.90 -2.99
C ILE A 134 -6.47 -5.18 -1.67
N GLY A 135 -5.26 -4.67 -1.51
CA GLY A 135 -4.88 -3.76 -0.44
C GLY A 135 -5.26 -2.33 -0.82
N GLY A 136 -6.12 -1.70 -0.01
CA GLY A 136 -6.64 -0.35 -0.24
C GLY A 136 -5.77 0.81 0.24
N GLY A 137 -4.76 0.53 1.04
CA GLY A 137 -4.03 1.51 1.83
C GLY A 137 -3.84 0.99 3.25
N ASP A 138 -2.84 1.50 3.96
CA ASP A 138 -2.54 1.17 5.34
C ASP A 138 -2.37 -0.35 5.53
N GLN A 139 -1.60 -0.99 4.64
CA GLN A 139 -1.30 -2.42 4.82
C GLN A 139 -0.42 -2.65 6.05
N ILE A 140 0.33 -1.62 6.43
CA ILE A 140 1.22 -1.54 7.59
C ILE A 140 1.16 -0.12 8.17
N TYR A 141 1.36 0.02 9.47
CA TYR A 141 1.43 1.31 10.16
C TYR A 141 2.88 1.57 10.58
N ASN A 142 3.50 2.59 10.00
CA ASN A 142 4.88 3.02 10.29
C ASN A 142 4.95 4.23 11.23
N ASP A 143 3.80 4.67 11.77
CA ASP A 143 3.70 5.92 12.52
C ASP A 143 4.61 5.99 13.74
N SER A 144 4.85 4.87 14.42
CA SER A 144 5.68 4.86 15.63
C SER A 144 7.14 5.23 15.35
N VAL A 145 7.55 5.35 14.08
CA VAL A 145 8.82 5.95 13.67
C VAL A 145 9.07 7.32 14.34
N ARG A 146 8.00 8.08 14.62
CA ARG A 146 8.03 9.41 15.26
C ARG A 146 7.94 9.41 16.78
N VAL A 147 7.55 8.28 17.39
CA VAL A 147 7.31 8.20 18.85
C VAL A 147 8.37 7.36 19.53
N ASP A 148 8.59 6.14 19.02
CA ASP A 148 9.51 5.15 19.58
C ASP A 148 10.67 4.85 18.63
N GLY A 149 10.61 5.39 17.40
CA GLY A 149 11.61 5.20 16.37
C GLY A 149 12.60 6.36 16.22
N PRO A 150 13.38 6.35 15.12
CA PRO A 150 14.51 7.25 14.92
C PRO A 150 14.13 8.73 14.73
N LEU A 151 12.85 9.04 14.47
CA LEU A 151 12.39 10.41 14.32
C LEU A 151 11.89 11.03 15.62
N LYS A 152 11.96 10.32 16.75
CA LYS A 152 11.52 10.83 18.05
C LYS A 152 12.16 12.17 18.40
N GLU A 153 13.50 12.26 18.31
CA GLU A 153 14.22 13.49 18.64
C GLU A 153 13.79 14.67 17.78
N TRP A 154 13.60 14.44 16.47
CA TRP A 154 13.10 15.46 15.54
C TRP A 154 11.67 15.88 15.87
N THR A 155 10.82 14.93 16.25
CA THR A 155 9.42 15.18 16.63
C THR A 155 9.33 16.00 17.91
N ASP A 156 10.22 15.75 18.87
CA ASP A 156 10.31 16.44 20.16
C ASP A 156 10.82 17.90 20.03
N ILE A 157 11.32 18.33 18.86
CA ILE A 157 11.71 19.72 18.62
C ILE A 157 10.49 20.64 18.72
N SER A 158 10.44 21.43 19.80
CA SER A 158 9.29 22.31 20.08
C SER A 158 9.23 23.54 19.19
N ASN A 159 10.36 24.00 18.64
CA ASN A 159 10.39 25.16 17.76
C ASN A 159 10.04 24.74 16.31
N PRO A 160 8.91 25.21 15.73
CA PRO A 160 8.46 24.75 14.41
C PRO A 160 9.44 25.07 13.28
N HIS A 161 10.13 26.22 13.36
CA HIS A 161 11.13 26.58 12.36
C HIS A 161 12.33 25.63 12.43
N LYS A 162 12.87 25.39 13.63
CA LYS A 162 13.99 24.45 13.82
C LYS A 162 13.62 23.04 13.36
N ARG A 163 12.40 22.57 13.68
CA ARG A 163 11.89 21.26 13.24
C ARG A 163 11.80 21.17 11.71
N ARG A 164 11.25 22.21 11.07
CA ARG A 164 11.12 22.28 9.61
C ARG A 164 12.47 22.35 8.90
N THR A 165 13.46 23.05 9.45
CA THR A 165 14.79 23.18 8.83
C THR A 165 15.77 22.10 9.29
N HIS A 166 15.30 21.08 10.03
CA HIS A 166 16.15 20.01 10.50
C HIS A 166 16.67 19.19 9.31
N PRO A 167 17.98 18.88 9.24
CA PRO A 167 18.54 18.08 8.16
C PRO A 167 18.07 16.62 8.25
N PHE A 168 18.25 15.87 7.15
CA PHE A 168 18.04 14.43 7.09
C PHE A 168 19.30 13.76 6.54
N PRO A 169 20.37 13.65 7.36
CA PRO A 169 21.64 13.10 6.93
C PRO A 169 21.57 11.58 6.74
N GLU A 170 22.56 11.00 6.06
CA GLU A 170 22.65 9.56 5.80
C GLU A 170 22.53 8.69 7.06
N LYS A 171 23.01 9.17 8.22
CA LYS A 171 22.83 8.48 9.50
C LYS A 171 21.34 8.29 9.86
N MET A 172 20.58 9.38 9.86
CA MET A 172 19.14 9.34 10.19
C MET A 172 18.37 8.53 9.13
N ARG A 173 18.75 8.67 7.86
CA ARG A 173 18.22 7.84 6.77
C ARG A 173 18.44 6.35 7.02
N ASN A 174 19.62 5.92 7.45
CA ASN A 174 19.92 4.51 7.75
C ASN A 174 19.16 3.98 8.95
N GLU A 175 18.97 4.80 9.99
CA GLU A 175 18.15 4.44 11.14
C GLU A 175 16.68 4.25 10.73
N CYS A 176 16.14 5.13 9.87
CA CYS A 176 14.83 4.93 9.25
C CYS A 176 14.82 3.68 8.36
N ASP A 177 15.82 3.45 7.51
CA ASP A 177 15.89 2.26 6.63
C ASP A 177 15.76 0.95 7.42
N SER A 178 16.49 0.83 8.53
CA SER A 178 16.41 -0.32 9.43
C SER A 178 15.03 -0.44 10.09
N TYR A 179 14.49 0.67 10.61
CA TYR A 179 13.17 0.67 11.26
C TYR A 179 12.06 0.17 10.32
N TYR A 180 11.97 0.71 9.10
CA TYR A 180 10.93 0.29 8.15
C TYR A 180 11.11 -1.17 7.74
N TYR A 181 12.35 -1.61 7.48
CA TYR A 181 12.62 -3.02 7.17
C TYR A 181 12.15 -3.95 8.30
N GLU A 182 12.53 -3.66 9.53
CA GLU A 182 12.18 -4.46 10.70
C GLU A 182 10.66 -4.49 10.92
N ASN A 183 9.97 -3.37 10.75
CA ASN A 183 8.52 -3.31 10.86
C ASN A 183 7.84 -4.15 9.77
N TYR A 184 8.30 -4.07 8.51
CA TYR A 184 7.80 -4.91 7.43
C TYR A 184 8.03 -6.40 7.72
N ILE A 185 9.23 -6.80 8.14
CA ILE A 185 9.53 -8.20 8.49
C ILE A 185 8.64 -8.68 9.64
N LYS A 186 8.46 -7.87 10.68
CA LYS A 186 7.58 -8.18 11.81
C LYS A 186 6.13 -8.36 11.37
N TRP A 187 5.59 -7.40 10.62
CA TRP A 187 4.16 -7.35 10.28
C TRP A 187 3.80 -8.37 9.19
N TYR A 188 4.54 -8.39 8.08
CA TYR A 188 4.30 -9.35 6.99
C TYR A 188 4.72 -10.78 7.34
N GLY A 189 5.60 -10.96 8.33
CA GLY A 189 5.96 -12.25 8.91
C GLY A 189 5.01 -12.76 9.98
N MET A 190 4.00 -11.97 10.37
CA MET A 190 3.06 -12.32 11.43
C MET A 190 1.98 -13.28 10.94
N GLU A 191 1.76 -14.37 11.67
CA GLU A 191 0.62 -15.24 11.40
C GLU A 191 -0.67 -14.65 11.94
N SER A 192 -1.80 -14.76 11.24
CA SER A 192 -2.04 -15.53 10.00
C SER A 192 -1.87 -14.73 8.69
N PHE A 193 -1.45 -13.46 8.76
CA PHE A 193 -1.26 -12.60 7.59
C PHE A 193 -0.16 -13.13 6.65
N ALA A 194 0.95 -13.63 7.19
CA ALA A 194 2.02 -14.26 6.43
C ALA A 194 1.51 -15.46 5.60
N THR A 195 0.71 -16.33 6.23
CA THR A 195 0.09 -17.48 5.55
C THR A 195 -0.84 -17.01 4.41
N ALA A 196 -1.64 -15.97 4.61
CA ALA A 196 -2.50 -15.43 3.55
C ALA A 196 -1.68 -14.87 2.37
N ASN A 197 -0.65 -14.07 2.64
CA ASN A 197 0.28 -13.54 1.62
C ASN A 197 0.98 -14.63 0.80
N SER A 198 1.23 -15.80 1.40
CA SER A 198 1.85 -16.93 0.70
C SER A 198 0.90 -17.71 -0.22
N GLN A 199 -0.41 -17.45 -0.16
CA GLN A 199 -1.42 -18.24 -0.89
C GLN A 199 -2.33 -17.40 -1.78
N ILE A 200 -2.50 -16.11 -1.47
CA ILE A 200 -3.40 -15.20 -2.16
C ILE A 200 -2.57 -14.10 -2.82
N PRO A 201 -2.49 -14.04 -4.16
CA PRO A 201 -1.83 -12.93 -4.85
C PRO A 201 -2.41 -11.58 -4.42
N GLN A 202 -1.56 -10.57 -4.21
CA GLN A 202 -1.98 -9.25 -3.74
C GLN A 202 -1.73 -8.14 -4.77
N ILE A 203 -2.62 -7.14 -4.77
CA ILE A 203 -2.48 -5.88 -5.49
C ILE A 203 -2.70 -4.76 -4.47
N ASN A 204 -1.70 -3.93 -4.23
CA ASN A 204 -1.78 -2.92 -3.18
C ASN A 204 -1.59 -1.51 -3.75
N ILE A 205 -2.37 -0.56 -3.26
CA ILE A 205 -1.97 0.85 -3.22
C ILE A 205 -1.55 1.17 -1.78
N TRP A 206 -0.55 2.01 -1.60
CA TRP A 206 -0.19 2.55 -0.30
C TRP A 206 -1.04 3.76 0.09
N ASP A 207 -1.07 4.05 1.38
CA ASP A 207 -1.67 5.22 1.98
C ASP A 207 -0.70 5.87 2.98
N ASP A 208 -1.15 6.88 3.74
CA ASP A 208 -0.26 7.66 4.58
C ASP A 208 0.39 6.86 5.71
N HIS A 209 -0.31 5.92 6.36
CA HIS A 209 0.29 5.10 7.42
C HIS A 209 1.36 4.12 6.92
N ASP A 210 1.37 3.80 5.62
CA ASP A 210 2.50 3.09 5.00
C ASP A 210 3.78 3.93 5.00
N ILE A 211 3.66 5.25 5.10
CA ILE A 211 4.75 6.22 5.21
C ILE A 211 4.85 6.73 6.65
N ILE A 212 4.00 7.67 7.01
CA ILE A 212 3.78 8.24 8.33
C ILE A 212 2.40 8.90 8.31
N ASP A 213 1.63 8.71 9.37
CA ASP A 213 0.38 9.40 9.68
C ASP A 213 0.31 10.85 9.14
N GLY A 214 -0.68 11.14 8.30
CA GLY A 214 -0.96 12.45 7.69
C GLY A 214 -0.06 12.83 6.51
N PHE A 215 0.80 11.94 6.00
CA PHE A 215 1.70 12.24 4.89
C PHE A 215 0.93 12.68 3.63
N GLY A 216 1.08 13.94 3.25
CA GLY A 216 0.36 14.56 2.12
C GLY A 216 -0.72 15.55 2.54
N SER A 217 -1.12 15.52 3.82
CA SER A 217 -2.19 16.37 4.38
C SER A 217 -1.63 17.58 5.14
N TYR A 218 -0.34 17.56 5.52
CA TYR A 218 0.33 18.71 6.11
C TYR A 218 0.55 19.88 5.14
N THR A 219 0.83 21.06 5.69
CA THR A 219 1.12 22.27 4.90
C THR A 219 2.28 22.05 3.91
N ASP A 220 2.18 22.66 2.71
CA ASP A 220 3.17 22.52 1.62
C ASP A 220 4.63 22.74 2.07
N HIS A 221 4.88 23.75 2.89
CA HIS A 221 6.22 24.06 3.36
C HIS A 221 6.76 23.05 4.39
N PHE A 222 5.88 22.33 5.09
CA PHE A 222 6.26 21.29 6.02
C PHE A 222 6.48 19.96 5.29
N MET A 223 5.59 19.62 4.34
CA MET A 223 5.76 18.46 3.45
C MET A 223 7.06 18.51 2.64
N LYS A 224 7.57 19.71 2.33
CA LYS A 224 8.85 19.92 1.63
C LYS A 224 10.09 19.87 2.53
N CYS A 225 9.94 19.70 3.84
CA CYS A 225 11.11 19.62 4.71
C CYS A 225 11.94 18.36 4.44
N ALA A 226 13.23 18.41 4.81
CA ALA A 226 14.17 17.33 4.56
C ALA A 226 13.72 16.00 5.17
N VAL A 227 13.14 16.03 6.38
CA VAL A 227 12.69 14.80 7.05
C VAL A 227 11.54 14.15 6.29
N PHE A 228 10.52 14.89 5.85
CA PHE A 228 9.40 14.34 5.07
C PHE A 228 9.86 13.77 3.72
N ARG A 229 10.74 14.49 3.01
CA ARG A 229 11.34 13.97 1.76
C ARG A 229 12.12 12.68 1.98
N GLY A 230 12.92 12.64 3.05
CA GLY A 230 13.73 11.50 3.45
C GLY A 230 12.90 10.26 3.77
N ILE A 231 11.94 10.38 4.68
CA ILE A 231 11.11 9.26 5.13
C ILE A 231 10.18 8.78 4.02
N GLY A 232 9.68 9.68 3.17
CA GLY A 232 8.91 9.32 1.98
C GLY A 232 9.72 8.43 1.05
N GLY A 233 10.99 8.77 0.79
CA GLY A 233 11.89 7.94 -0.02
C GLY A 233 12.17 6.56 0.60
N VAL A 234 12.40 6.51 1.92
CA VAL A 234 12.60 5.24 2.65
C VAL A 234 11.34 4.38 2.61
N ALA A 235 10.17 4.94 2.88
CA ALA A 235 8.90 4.23 2.83
C ALA A 235 8.62 3.70 1.40
N PHE A 236 8.85 4.53 0.38
CA PHE A 236 8.68 4.16 -1.01
C PHE A 236 9.57 2.98 -1.41
N LYS A 237 10.84 2.95 -0.97
CA LYS A 237 11.73 1.80 -1.18
C LYS A 237 11.09 0.50 -0.68
N TYR A 238 10.53 0.49 0.53
CA TYR A 238 9.93 -0.73 1.09
C TYR A 238 8.55 -1.06 0.54
N TYR A 239 7.76 -0.05 0.16
CA TYR A 239 6.55 -0.24 -0.61
C TYR A 239 6.83 -0.99 -1.92
N LEU A 240 7.85 -0.56 -2.67
CA LEU A 240 8.25 -1.23 -3.90
C LEU A 240 8.73 -2.67 -3.67
N LEU A 241 9.53 -2.90 -2.63
CA LEU A 241 10.11 -4.21 -2.34
C LEU A 241 9.09 -5.22 -1.79
N PHE A 242 8.27 -4.84 -0.81
CA PHE A 242 7.36 -5.75 -0.12
C PHE A 242 5.96 -5.82 -0.73
N GLN A 243 5.45 -4.71 -1.29
CA GLN A 243 4.07 -4.64 -1.77
C GLN A 243 3.96 -4.78 -3.29
N HIS A 244 4.85 -4.13 -4.04
CA HIS A 244 4.86 -4.23 -5.51
C HIS A 244 5.80 -5.30 -6.06
N HIS A 245 6.74 -5.79 -5.26
CA HIS A 245 7.78 -6.72 -5.69
C HIS A 245 8.56 -6.20 -6.92
N VAL A 246 8.99 -4.95 -6.91
CA VAL A 246 9.83 -4.34 -7.95
C VAL A 246 11.08 -3.74 -7.35
N ALA A 247 12.10 -3.54 -8.19
CA ALA A 247 13.34 -2.92 -7.72
C ALA A 247 13.08 -1.48 -7.23
N PRO A 248 13.67 -1.07 -6.09
CA PRO A 248 13.53 0.28 -5.58
C PRO A 248 14.42 1.27 -6.37
N PRO A 249 14.28 2.58 -6.12
CA PRO A 249 15.31 3.57 -6.45
C PRO A 249 16.72 3.12 -6.05
N VAL A 250 17.72 3.58 -6.81
CA VAL A 250 19.14 3.28 -6.53
C VAL A 250 19.61 3.90 -5.21
N SER A 251 18.95 4.96 -4.77
CA SER A 251 19.24 5.72 -3.55
C SER A 251 17.97 6.45 -3.09
N THR A 252 18.00 6.98 -1.87
CA THR A 252 16.95 7.81 -1.27
C THR A 252 17.53 9.15 -0.81
N PHE A 253 16.66 10.13 -0.66
CA PHE A 253 17.00 11.52 -0.28
C PHE A 253 17.84 11.62 1.00
N THR A 254 18.92 12.39 0.94
CA THR A 254 19.76 12.79 2.09
C THR A 254 20.29 14.21 1.95
N THR A 255 20.32 14.96 3.06
CA THR A 255 20.77 16.37 3.01
C THR A 255 22.27 16.56 2.82
N ASP A 256 23.05 15.51 3.03
CA ASP A 256 24.51 15.50 2.99
C ASP A 256 25.09 14.87 1.71
N SER A 257 24.24 14.61 0.69
CA SER A 257 24.64 14.32 -0.68
C SER A 257 23.89 15.26 -1.65
N PRO A 258 24.57 16.22 -2.30
CA PRO A 258 23.95 17.15 -3.25
C PRO A 258 23.17 16.46 -4.38
N GLU A 259 23.61 15.28 -4.79
CA GLU A 259 23.01 14.48 -5.87
C GLU A 259 21.59 14.02 -5.55
N THR A 260 21.27 13.84 -4.27
CA THR A 260 19.93 13.41 -3.84
C THR A 260 18.97 14.57 -3.60
N MET A 261 19.46 15.81 -3.59
CA MET A 261 18.67 16.99 -3.22
C MET A 261 17.66 17.42 -4.30
N SER A 262 17.69 16.80 -5.48
CA SER A 262 16.74 17.00 -6.56
C SER A 262 16.56 15.72 -7.37
N ALA A 263 15.36 15.50 -7.89
CA ALA A 263 15.04 14.35 -8.71
C ALA A 263 15.89 14.31 -10.00
N VAL A 264 16.53 13.18 -10.28
CA VAL A 264 17.17 12.86 -11.56
C VAL A 264 16.38 11.74 -12.22
N ASN A 265 15.81 11.99 -13.40
CA ASN A 265 14.93 11.06 -14.13
C ASN A 265 13.67 10.59 -13.37
N GLY A 266 13.23 11.35 -12.36
CA GLY A 266 12.02 11.02 -11.59
C GLY A 266 12.26 10.14 -10.38
N THR A 267 13.47 10.15 -9.83
CA THR A 267 13.86 9.53 -8.56
C THR A 267 15.06 10.29 -7.96
N SER A 268 15.44 10.01 -6.71
CA SER A 268 16.64 10.60 -6.09
C SER A 268 17.92 10.24 -6.88
N GLY A 269 18.84 11.20 -7.07
CA GLY A 269 20.14 10.91 -7.67
C GLY A 269 21.01 9.98 -6.81
N PRO A 270 22.00 9.27 -7.39
CA PRO A 270 22.78 8.26 -6.69
C PRO A 270 23.64 8.87 -5.58
N ASP A 271 23.49 8.37 -4.35
CA ASP A 271 24.42 8.63 -3.24
C ASP A 271 25.44 7.48 -3.16
N PRO A 272 26.73 7.70 -3.40
CA PRO A 272 27.74 6.65 -3.39
C PRO A 272 27.79 5.84 -2.09
N ARG A 273 27.50 6.48 -0.94
CA ARG A 273 27.50 5.82 0.38
C ARG A 273 26.42 4.76 0.49
N GLN A 274 25.30 5.01 -0.18
CA GLN A 274 24.16 4.09 -0.23
C GLN A 274 24.40 2.92 -1.20
N LEU A 275 25.35 3.07 -2.12
CA LEU A 275 25.66 2.10 -3.18
C LEU A 275 26.88 1.23 -2.87
N GLU A 276 27.76 1.63 -1.94
CA GLU A 276 29.05 1.01 -1.66
C GLU A 276 28.97 -0.51 -1.42
N HIS A 277 27.88 -0.96 -0.80
CA HIS A 277 27.60 -2.38 -0.53
C HIS A 277 26.18 -2.79 -0.91
N ALA A 278 25.57 -2.06 -1.85
CA ALA A 278 24.22 -2.33 -2.30
C ALA A 278 24.19 -2.75 -3.78
N TYR A 279 23.36 -3.74 -4.06
CA TYR A 279 22.94 -4.11 -5.39
C TYR A 279 21.50 -3.66 -5.58
N VAL A 280 21.23 -2.94 -6.66
CA VAL A 280 19.87 -2.57 -7.08
C VAL A 280 19.68 -2.99 -8.52
N TYR A 281 18.66 -3.81 -8.76
CA TYR A 281 18.33 -4.26 -10.11
C TYR A 281 17.80 -3.09 -10.94
N LYS A 282 18.27 -2.98 -12.18
CA LYS A 282 17.76 -2.00 -13.14
C LYS A 282 16.71 -2.69 -14.00
N GLU A 283 15.45 -2.37 -13.75
CA GLU A 283 14.34 -2.86 -14.58
C GLU A 283 14.54 -2.40 -16.02
N VAL A 284 14.62 -3.34 -16.95
CA VAL A 284 14.83 -3.06 -18.39
C VAL A 284 13.50 -2.75 -19.07
N VAL A 285 12.42 -3.39 -18.60
CA VAL A 285 11.07 -3.27 -19.12
C VAL A 285 10.13 -3.12 -17.94
N GLU A 286 9.34 -2.06 -17.94
CA GLU A 286 8.29 -1.87 -16.94
C GLU A 286 7.13 -2.83 -17.20
N ASP A 287 6.58 -3.42 -16.13
CA ASP A 287 5.40 -4.27 -16.24
C ASP A 287 4.25 -3.44 -16.83
N PRO A 288 3.56 -3.93 -17.88
CA PRO A 288 2.49 -3.18 -18.55
C PRO A 288 1.28 -2.90 -17.65
N SER A 289 1.22 -3.52 -16.47
CA SER A 289 0.20 -3.25 -15.46
C SER A 289 0.45 -1.93 -14.72
N PHE A 290 1.67 -1.38 -14.75
CA PHE A 290 1.96 -0.06 -14.20
C PHE A 290 1.65 1.04 -15.21
N ILE A 291 1.10 2.14 -14.71
CA ILE A 291 0.92 3.39 -15.45
C ILE A 291 1.67 4.48 -14.69
N THR A 292 2.91 4.72 -15.14
CA THR A 292 3.84 5.62 -14.47
C THR A 292 3.55 7.09 -14.77
N GLY A 293 3.65 7.93 -13.75
CA GLY A 293 3.51 9.39 -13.84
C GLY A 293 4.50 10.03 -14.81
N LYS A 294 4.15 11.19 -15.35
CA LYS A 294 5.03 11.93 -16.27
C LYS A 294 6.06 12.76 -15.52
N SER A 295 5.72 13.22 -14.32
CA SER A 295 6.59 14.03 -13.48
C SER A 295 6.75 13.41 -12.10
N PRO A 296 7.84 13.73 -11.39
CA PRO A 296 7.96 13.38 -9.98
C PRO A 296 6.89 14.08 -9.16
N GLY A 297 6.47 13.45 -8.06
CA GLY A 297 5.55 14.05 -7.10
C GLY A 297 6.14 15.30 -6.42
N PRO A 298 5.29 16.17 -5.84
CA PRO A 298 5.72 17.44 -5.26
C PRO A 298 6.43 17.30 -3.90
N TYR A 299 6.21 16.19 -3.20
CA TYR A 299 6.74 15.92 -1.86
C TYR A 299 7.63 14.68 -1.83
N LEU A 300 7.24 13.68 -2.61
CA LEU A 300 8.06 12.53 -2.94
C LEU A 300 8.53 12.70 -4.38
N GLU A 301 9.83 12.89 -4.57
CA GLU A 301 10.46 13.11 -5.88
C GLU A 301 10.56 11.84 -6.74
N GLU A 302 9.58 10.95 -6.55
CA GLU A 302 9.37 9.70 -7.29
C GLU A 302 8.15 9.88 -8.20
N ARG A 303 8.12 9.14 -9.32
CA ARG A 303 6.95 9.14 -10.20
C ARG A 303 5.83 8.28 -9.62
N SER A 304 4.59 8.72 -9.86
CA SER A 304 3.41 7.93 -9.52
C SER A 304 3.42 6.56 -10.17
N ARG A 305 2.99 5.53 -9.44
CA ARG A 305 2.84 4.16 -9.96
C ARG A 305 1.39 3.73 -9.86
N ASN A 306 0.58 4.22 -10.79
CA ASN A 306 -0.80 3.76 -10.90
C ASN A 306 -0.83 2.33 -11.46
N LEU A 307 -1.92 1.62 -11.22
CA LEU A 307 -2.10 0.24 -11.61
C LEU A 307 -3.30 0.10 -12.53
N TYR A 308 -3.16 -0.70 -13.59
CA TYR A 308 -4.28 -1.18 -14.38
C TYR A 308 -4.08 -2.64 -14.76
N MET A 309 -5.09 -3.47 -14.51
CA MET A 309 -5.04 -4.87 -14.90
C MET A 309 -6.44 -5.48 -15.02
N ARG A 310 -6.55 -6.59 -15.76
CA ARG A 310 -7.80 -7.37 -15.84
C ARG A 310 -7.86 -8.39 -14.70
N LEU A 311 -8.98 -8.43 -14.00
CA LEU A 311 -9.26 -9.40 -12.95
C LEU A 311 -10.19 -10.50 -13.48
N GLY A 312 -9.70 -11.22 -14.48
CA GLY A 312 -10.44 -12.23 -15.25
C GLY A 312 -11.25 -11.66 -16.43
N ARG A 313 -12.22 -12.41 -16.93
CA ARG A 313 -12.84 -12.14 -18.25
C ARG A 313 -13.59 -10.81 -18.33
N ARG A 314 -14.28 -10.40 -17.26
CA ARG A 314 -15.25 -9.29 -17.28
C ARG A 314 -14.97 -8.16 -16.30
N MET A 315 -13.88 -8.24 -15.53
CA MET A 315 -13.52 -7.23 -14.54
C MET A 315 -12.16 -6.61 -14.85
N ALA A 316 -12.01 -5.33 -14.55
CA ALA A 316 -10.73 -4.64 -14.53
C ALA A 316 -10.57 -3.86 -13.23
N PHE A 317 -9.32 -3.66 -12.84
CA PHE A 317 -8.91 -2.89 -11.69
C PHE A 317 -8.08 -1.70 -12.16
N ALA A 318 -8.35 -0.54 -11.57
CA ALA A 318 -7.54 0.65 -11.67
C ALA A 318 -7.24 1.17 -10.26
N GLY A 319 -5.97 1.16 -9.86
CA GLY A 319 -5.50 1.75 -8.61
C GLY A 319 -4.76 3.05 -8.90
N VAL A 320 -5.14 4.15 -8.26
CA VAL A 320 -4.48 5.45 -8.45
C VAL A 320 -3.58 5.74 -7.27
N ASP A 321 -2.30 5.91 -7.55
CA ASP A 321 -1.31 6.43 -6.61
C ASP A 321 -1.51 7.95 -6.52
N ALA A 322 -2.48 8.34 -5.69
CA ALA A 322 -2.89 9.73 -5.52
C ALA A 322 -1.92 10.54 -4.64
N ARG A 323 -0.94 9.88 -4.00
CA ARG A 323 0.11 10.53 -3.21
C ARG A 323 1.16 11.19 -4.13
N THR A 324 1.12 10.91 -5.44
CA THR A 324 2.11 11.37 -6.42
C THR A 324 1.51 12.10 -7.63
N GLU A 325 0.45 11.63 -8.34
CA GLU A 325 -0.21 12.38 -9.45
C GLU A 325 -1.68 11.94 -9.77
N HIS A 326 -2.36 12.59 -10.75
CA HIS A 326 -3.73 12.26 -11.23
C HIS A 326 -3.79 11.88 -12.73
N GLN A 327 -4.67 10.95 -13.13
CA GLN A 327 -4.84 10.54 -14.55
C GLN A 327 -6.30 10.25 -15.01
N GLU A 328 -6.48 10.18 -16.35
CA GLU A 328 -7.73 9.81 -17.06
C GLU A 328 -7.64 8.39 -17.65
N ILE A 329 -8.73 7.62 -17.53
CA ILE A 329 -8.85 6.23 -18.02
C ILE A 329 -9.57 6.21 -19.37
N ALA A 330 -9.00 5.54 -20.38
CA ALA A 330 -9.61 5.35 -21.70
C ALA A 330 -10.68 4.23 -21.70
N ALA A 331 -11.63 4.30 -22.64
CA ALA A 331 -12.75 3.37 -22.73
C ALA A 331 -12.35 1.94 -23.15
N SER A 332 -13.02 0.94 -22.61
CA SER A 332 -12.84 -0.46 -23.02
C SER A 332 -13.74 -0.81 -24.21
N ASN A 333 -13.28 -1.72 -25.08
CA ASN A 333 -14.03 -2.25 -26.24
C ASN A 333 -15.15 -3.23 -25.81
N GLY A 334 -16.01 -2.85 -24.87
CA GLY A 334 -17.24 -3.57 -24.48
C GLY A 334 -17.08 -4.89 -23.70
N ASP A 335 -15.88 -5.46 -23.64
CA ASP A 335 -15.61 -6.75 -22.98
C ASP A 335 -15.60 -6.70 -21.45
N ILE A 336 -15.29 -5.54 -20.88
CA ILE A 336 -15.22 -5.31 -19.43
C ILE A 336 -16.59 -4.81 -18.97
N LYS A 337 -17.22 -5.56 -18.05
CA LYS A 337 -18.53 -5.21 -17.48
C LYS A 337 -18.43 -4.47 -16.15
N HIS A 338 -17.32 -4.66 -15.42
CA HIS A 338 -17.10 -4.02 -14.12
C HIS A 338 -15.69 -3.43 -14.06
N LEU A 339 -15.62 -2.17 -13.63
CA LEU A 339 -14.38 -1.49 -13.27
C LEU A 339 -14.36 -1.29 -11.75
N ILE A 340 -13.30 -1.79 -11.11
CA ILE A 340 -12.95 -1.46 -9.73
C ILE A 340 -11.97 -0.29 -9.80
N LEU A 341 -12.36 0.84 -9.22
CA LEU A 341 -11.48 1.99 -9.06
C LEU A 341 -11.11 2.11 -7.58
N LEU A 342 -9.81 2.10 -7.30
CA LEU A 342 -9.22 2.29 -5.97
C LEU A 342 -8.46 3.60 -5.93
N LEU A 343 -8.67 4.36 -4.86
CA LEU A 343 -8.08 5.67 -4.67
C LEU A 343 -7.60 5.74 -3.21
N GLY A 344 -6.35 6.16 -3.01
CA GLY A 344 -5.79 6.38 -1.67
C GLY A 344 -6.22 7.70 -1.02
N VAL A 345 -7.19 8.43 -1.60
CA VAL A 345 -7.76 9.64 -1.01
C VAL A 345 -9.28 9.61 -1.27
N PRO A 346 -10.13 9.85 -0.27
CA PRO A 346 -11.57 9.77 -0.43
C PRO A 346 -12.12 10.86 -1.37
N ILE A 347 -12.93 10.46 -2.36
CA ILE A 347 -13.49 11.39 -3.38
C ILE A 347 -14.87 11.94 -3.00
N ALA A 348 -15.59 11.34 -2.04
CA ALA A 348 -16.95 11.78 -1.74
C ALA A 348 -17.41 11.52 -0.29
N TYR A 349 -17.24 12.51 0.58
CA TYR A 349 -18.01 12.62 1.82
C TYR A 349 -19.07 13.73 1.75
N PRO A 350 -20.24 13.57 2.43
CA PRO A 350 -21.13 14.69 2.69
C PRO A 350 -20.40 15.71 3.56
N ARG A 351 -20.37 16.97 3.11
CA ARG A 351 -19.66 18.07 3.75
C ARG A 351 -20.14 18.24 5.20
N LEU A 352 -19.28 17.95 6.18
CA LEU A 352 -19.54 18.20 7.60
C LEU A 352 -19.24 19.67 7.95
N ALA A 353 -19.86 20.59 7.22
CA ALA A 353 -19.66 22.04 7.36
C ALA A 353 -19.92 22.55 8.79
N TRP A 354 -20.73 21.83 9.58
CA TRP A 354 -20.96 22.13 10.98
C TRP A 354 -19.72 21.92 11.86
N LEU A 355 -18.95 20.85 11.61
CA LEU A 355 -17.75 20.52 12.37
C LEU A 355 -16.59 21.47 12.00
N GLU A 356 -16.44 21.78 10.70
CA GLU A 356 -15.52 22.84 10.24
C GLU A 356 -15.83 24.20 10.90
N ASN A 357 -17.11 24.57 11.02
CA ASN A 357 -17.53 25.84 11.64
C ASN A 357 -17.29 25.84 13.16
N LEU A 358 -17.52 24.71 13.83
CA LEU A 358 -17.25 24.57 15.26
C LEU A 358 -15.75 24.68 15.55
N ILE A 359 -14.91 24.10 14.69
CA ILE A 359 -13.46 24.08 14.85
C ILE A 359 -12.82 25.43 14.49
N ARG A 360 -13.34 26.12 13.47
CA ARG A 360 -12.94 27.49 13.10
C ARG A 360 -13.49 28.56 14.04
N SER A 361 -14.32 28.17 15.02
CA SER A 361 -14.88 29.09 16.01
C SER A 361 -13.78 29.73 16.86
N PRO A 362 -13.88 31.02 17.19
CA PRO A 362 -13.00 31.69 18.16
C PRO A 362 -12.95 30.99 19.53
N LEU A 363 -13.95 30.15 19.85
CA LEU A 363 -14.04 29.37 21.08
C LEU A 363 -12.97 28.26 21.20
N ILE A 364 -12.38 27.80 20.10
CA ILE A 364 -11.27 26.82 20.11
C ILE A 364 -9.92 27.50 20.37
N ALA A 365 -9.78 28.82 20.10
CA ALA A 365 -8.51 29.53 20.24
C ALA A 365 -7.94 29.50 21.67
N PRO A 366 -8.72 29.65 22.76
CA PRO A 366 -8.24 29.48 24.13
C PRO A 366 -7.77 28.05 24.42
N ILE A 367 -8.45 27.04 23.87
CA ILE A 367 -8.10 25.62 24.06
C ILE A 367 -6.80 25.29 23.32
N ARG A 368 -6.61 25.80 22.09
CA ARG A 368 -5.34 25.69 21.34
C ARG A 368 -4.18 26.39 22.08
N LEU A 369 -4.45 27.56 22.66
CA LEU A 369 -3.46 28.30 23.45
C LEU A 369 -3.06 27.57 24.74
N LEU A 370 -4.04 26.97 25.44
CA LEU A 370 -3.81 26.18 26.65
C LEU A 370 -3.08 24.87 26.36
N ASN A 371 -3.40 24.17 25.27
CA ASN A 371 -2.65 22.98 24.86
C ASN A 371 -1.20 23.36 24.49
N LYS A 372 -1.00 24.40 23.67
CA LYS A 372 0.33 24.87 23.26
C LYS A 372 1.19 25.36 24.43
N ARG A 373 0.59 25.86 25.52
CA ARG A 373 1.30 26.47 26.66
C ARG A 373 1.44 25.54 27.88
N PHE A 374 0.54 24.57 28.04
CA PHE A 374 0.47 23.73 29.25
C PHE A 374 0.32 22.22 28.95
N GLY A 375 0.26 21.80 27.69
CA GLY A 375 0.12 20.38 27.31
C GLY A 375 -1.24 19.75 27.67
N VAL A 376 -2.26 20.56 27.96
CA VAL A 376 -3.61 20.10 28.30
C VAL A 376 -4.36 19.76 27.01
N GLY A 377 -4.56 18.47 26.73
CA GLY A 377 -5.28 17.97 25.54
C GLY A 377 -4.47 17.12 24.56
N GLY A 378 -3.38 16.48 25.01
CA GLY A 378 -2.37 15.78 24.20
C GLY A 378 -2.81 14.61 23.30
N SER A 379 -4.11 14.31 23.21
CA SER A 379 -4.71 13.32 22.29
C SER A 379 -5.74 13.93 21.33
N PHE A 380 -5.96 15.25 21.38
CA PHE A 380 -6.96 15.95 20.56
C PHE A 380 -6.34 16.81 19.46
N PHE A 381 -5.01 16.99 19.45
CA PHE A 381 -4.32 17.88 18.52
C PHE A 381 -3.02 17.24 17.99
N ASN A 382 -2.84 17.29 16.68
CA ASN A 382 -1.66 16.82 15.98
C ASN A 382 -0.42 17.60 16.44
N LYS A 383 0.64 16.86 16.82
CA LYS A 383 1.93 17.41 17.28
C LYS A 383 2.70 18.15 16.17
N PHE A 384 2.37 17.92 14.90
CA PHE A 384 3.11 18.47 13.76
C PHE A 384 2.76 19.92 13.42
N ASP A 385 1.49 20.31 13.56
CA ASP A 385 1.02 21.67 13.22
C ASP A 385 0.09 22.30 14.28
N GLY A 386 -0.29 21.55 15.32
CA GLY A 386 -1.20 22.00 16.37
C GLY A 386 -2.66 22.15 15.91
N GLN A 387 -3.04 21.47 14.82
CA GLN A 387 -4.43 21.26 14.41
C GLN A 387 -5.06 20.08 15.15
N VAL A 388 -6.38 19.97 15.15
CA VAL A 388 -7.11 18.87 15.83
C VAL A 388 -6.90 17.57 15.05
N ASP A 389 -6.55 16.44 15.64
CA ASP A 389 -6.29 15.15 14.92
C ASP A 389 -7.48 14.73 14.02
N LEU A 390 -8.70 15.04 14.44
CA LEU A 390 -9.92 14.80 13.64
C LEU A 390 -9.94 15.59 12.33
N LEU A 391 -9.20 16.70 12.22
CA LEU A 391 -9.12 17.52 11.01
C LEU A 391 -8.28 16.87 9.92
N ASP A 392 -7.26 16.08 10.21
CA ASP A 392 -6.42 15.50 9.15
C ASP A 392 -7.23 14.47 8.33
N ASP A 393 -8.02 13.63 9.00
CA ASP A 393 -9.00 12.74 8.34
C ASP A 393 -10.14 13.49 7.62
N LEU A 394 -10.46 14.72 8.05
CA LEU A 394 -11.50 15.57 7.46
C LEU A 394 -10.99 16.43 6.30
N ASP A 395 -9.73 16.86 6.34
CA ASP A 395 -9.04 17.67 5.33
C ASP A 395 -8.57 16.81 4.13
N ASP A 396 -8.64 15.49 4.26
CA ASP A 396 -8.59 14.49 3.18
C ASP A 396 -9.81 14.57 2.21
N HIS A 397 -10.59 15.65 2.26
CA HIS A 397 -11.74 15.83 1.39
C HIS A 397 -11.37 16.51 0.05
N TYR A 398 -12.03 16.08 -1.03
CA TYR A 398 -11.93 16.66 -2.38
C TYR A 398 -12.23 18.17 -2.51
N THR A 399 -12.71 18.83 -1.45
CA THR A 399 -12.99 20.29 -1.38
C THR A 399 -11.94 21.09 -0.60
N ALA A 400 -10.79 20.52 -0.25
CA ALA A 400 -9.74 21.26 0.46
C ALA A 400 -9.22 22.37 -0.44
N PRO A 401 -8.88 23.57 0.06
CA PRO A 401 -8.42 24.67 -0.80
C PRO A 401 -7.21 24.29 -1.68
N LEU A 402 -6.38 23.36 -1.20
CA LEU A 402 -5.26 22.75 -1.91
C LEU A 402 -5.73 21.81 -3.05
N ILE A 403 -6.79 21.02 -2.84
CA ILE A 403 -7.36 20.08 -3.84
C ILE A 403 -8.31 20.79 -4.83
N THR A 404 -9.04 21.82 -4.39
CA THR A 404 -10.02 22.57 -5.20
C THR A 404 -9.36 23.45 -6.27
N LYS A 405 -8.12 23.91 -6.03
CA LYS A 405 -7.33 24.61 -7.06
C LYS A 405 -6.87 23.67 -8.19
N ALA A 406 -6.73 22.38 -7.91
CA ALA A 406 -6.37 21.34 -8.89
C ALA A 406 -7.60 20.73 -9.60
N LEU A 407 -8.76 20.66 -8.94
CA LEU A 407 -10.01 20.15 -9.51
C LEU A 407 -10.86 21.25 -10.15
N ARG A 408 -10.68 21.53 -11.44
CA ARG A 408 -11.66 22.34 -12.20
C ARG A 408 -13.03 21.63 -12.25
N PRO A 409 -14.16 22.31 -12.00
CA PRO A 409 -15.49 21.69 -11.82
C PRO A 409 -16.12 21.05 -13.07
N ARG A 410 -15.40 20.92 -14.20
CA ARG A 410 -15.93 20.38 -15.47
C ARG A 410 -15.89 18.85 -15.58
N HIS A 411 -15.12 18.13 -14.77
CA HIS A 411 -15.00 16.66 -14.86
C HIS A 411 -16.05 15.87 -14.03
N HIS A 412 -16.67 16.50 -13.03
CA HIS A 412 -17.52 15.83 -12.05
C HIS A 412 -18.89 15.42 -12.61
N SER A 413 -19.44 16.22 -13.54
CA SER A 413 -20.72 15.92 -14.22
C SER A 413 -20.61 14.77 -15.23
N ARG A 414 -19.42 14.52 -15.80
CA ARG A 414 -19.16 13.40 -16.71
C ARG A 414 -18.96 12.07 -15.98
N ARG A 415 -18.23 12.04 -14.85
CA ARG A 415 -17.97 10.80 -14.07
C ARG A 415 -19.23 10.19 -13.44
N ARG A 416 -20.14 11.00 -12.89
CA ARG A 416 -21.45 10.53 -12.39
C ARG A 416 -22.36 9.98 -13.51
N ARG A 417 -22.28 10.52 -14.73
CA ARG A 417 -23.02 10.00 -15.89
C ARG A 417 -22.44 8.66 -16.41
N ALA A 418 -21.14 8.44 -16.30
CA ALA A 418 -20.50 7.18 -16.70
C ALA A 418 -20.81 6.03 -15.71
N SER A 419 -20.70 6.31 -14.40
CA SER A 419 -21.00 5.35 -13.33
C SER A 419 -22.45 4.82 -13.37
N ARG A 420 -23.43 5.71 -13.61
CA ARG A 420 -24.84 5.33 -13.77
C ARG A 420 -25.17 4.55 -15.05
N ARG A 421 -24.30 4.58 -16.08
CA ARG A 421 -24.53 3.88 -17.36
C ARG A 421 -23.83 2.52 -17.46
N HIS A 422 -22.79 2.24 -16.66
CA HIS A 422 -21.91 1.06 -16.85
C HIS A 422 -21.62 0.21 -15.60
N GLY A 423 -22.32 0.40 -14.48
CA GLY A 423 -22.16 -0.47 -13.30
C GLY A 423 -20.72 -0.50 -12.74
N SER A 424 -20.22 0.65 -12.29
CA SER A 424 -18.92 0.77 -11.62
C SER A 424 -19.04 0.52 -10.12
N LEU A 425 -18.16 -0.30 -9.54
CA LEU A 425 -18.01 -0.42 -8.08
C LEU A 425 -16.82 0.45 -7.65
N LEU A 426 -17.05 1.39 -6.74
CA LEU A 426 -16.00 2.21 -6.12
C LEU A 426 -15.62 1.57 -4.78
N LEU A 427 -14.34 1.26 -4.58
CA LEU A 427 -13.79 0.85 -3.28
C LEU A 427 -12.99 2.02 -2.72
N GLU A 428 -13.25 2.40 -1.48
CA GLU A 428 -12.52 3.45 -0.75
C GLU A 428 -11.87 2.81 0.49
N ALA A 429 -10.58 3.07 0.72
CA ALA A 429 -9.95 2.81 2.01
C ALA A 429 -10.49 3.81 3.03
N ARG A 430 -10.71 3.34 4.25
CA ARG A 430 -11.19 4.17 5.37
C ARG A 430 -10.32 3.89 6.57
N ALA A 431 -9.64 4.91 7.09
CA ALA A 431 -9.27 4.95 8.50
C ALA A 431 -10.52 4.68 9.34
N GLN A 432 -10.54 3.55 10.07
CA GLN A 432 -11.65 3.21 10.94
C GLN A 432 -11.62 4.12 12.18
N TYR A 433 -12.61 5.01 12.31
CA TYR A 433 -12.92 5.57 13.62
C TYR A 433 -13.38 4.48 14.58
N PRO A 434 -13.02 4.52 15.87
CA PRO A 434 -13.52 3.57 16.85
C PRO A 434 -15.04 3.74 17.00
N CYS A 435 -15.79 2.75 16.53
CA CYS A 435 -17.18 2.55 16.95
C CYS A 435 -17.16 2.29 18.46
N ARG A 436 -17.57 3.27 19.27
CA ARG A 436 -17.87 3.03 20.69
C ARG A 436 -18.87 1.87 20.78
N PRO A 437 -18.61 0.82 21.59
CA PRO A 437 -19.61 -0.18 21.87
C PRO A 437 -20.80 0.49 22.55
N ARG A 438 -22.00 0.33 21.98
CA ARG A 438 -23.24 0.62 22.71
C ARG A 438 -23.33 -0.41 23.84
N LEU A 439 -23.03 0.02 25.05
CA LEU A 439 -23.44 -0.72 26.25
C LEU A 439 -24.98 -0.81 26.24
N PRO A 440 -25.57 -2.01 26.41
CA PRO A 440 -27.00 -2.12 26.63
C PRO A 440 -27.31 -1.53 28.01
N LEU A 441 -28.08 -0.44 28.02
CA LEU A 441 -28.83 -0.01 29.20
C LEU A 441 -29.89 -1.08 29.46
N HIS A 442 -29.61 -1.99 30.38
CA HIS A 442 -30.65 -2.73 31.08
C HIS A 442 -31.11 -1.88 32.27
N ALA A 443 -32.41 -1.58 32.29
CA ALA A 443 -33.16 -1.16 33.46
C ALA A 443 -33.38 -2.35 34.40
#